data_AF-G3DRG5-F1
#
_entry.id   AF-G3DRG5-F1
#
_cell.length_a   1.000
_cell.length_b   1.000
_cell.length_c   1.000
_cell.angle_alpha   90.00
_cell.angle_beta   90.00
_cell.angle_gamma   90.00
#
_symmetry.space_group_name_H-M   'P 1'
#
loop_
_entity.id
_entity.type
_entity.pdbx_description
1 polymer ?
#
loop_
_entity_poly.entity_id
_entity_poly.type
_entity_poly.pdbx_seq_one_letter_code
_entity_poly.pdbx_strand_id
1 'polypeptide(L)'
;MKNLNLQNLQGVTIFDSKNKCLNAFEIIVSPECLRTAYQDLKSKPGMMVEGTDNITLDGINEEWFDETSFELSREQYQFKPVRRVYIPKANGKMRPLGISSPRDRIIQQAMKLVMESELEPRFSELSHGFRPKRGCHTALKEIRQWKGVSWFIEGDIKGFFDNIDHNTLEGLLNKHFKDARFIHLYWKLVKTGYVEWNTKKFVPSDMGVPQGGIISPLLSNLVLHCLNEFIENKISIIN
;
A
#
# COMPACT_ATOMS: atom_id res chain seq x y z
N MET A 1 -17.47 19.94 7.58
CA MET A 1 -16.10 19.44 7.82
C MET A 1 -15.47 19.15 6.47
N LYS A 2 -14.28 19.70 6.17
CA LYS A 2 -13.60 19.41 4.89
C LYS A 2 -13.17 17.94 4.91
N ASN A 3 -13.60 17.14 3.94
CA ASN A 3 -13.05 15.78 3.77
C ASN A 3 -11.56 15.93 3.46
N LEU A 4 -10.70 15.23 4.22
CA LEU A 4 -9.30 15.14 3.81
C LEU A 4 -9.27 14.46 2.44
N ASN A 5 -8.54 15.05 1.52
CA ASN A 5 -8.22 14.47 0.24
C ASN A 5 -6.71 14.64 0.03
N LEU A 6 -6.16 14.00 -1.00
CA LEU A 6 -4.73 14.06 -1.33
C LEU A 6 -4.19 15.51 -1.36
N GLN A 7 -4.99 16.48 -1.80
CA GLN A 7 -4.60 17.90 -1.87
C GLN A 7 -4.58 18.58 -0.49
N ASN A 8 -5.52 18.24 0.40
CA ASN A 8 -5.55 18.75 1.77
C ASN A 8 -4.45 18.13 2.64
N LEU A 9 -4.08 16.88 2.38
CA LEU A 9 -2.97 16.19 3.06
C LEU A 9 -1.63 16.89 2.79
N GLN A 10 -1.37 17.29 1.54
CA GLN A 10 -0.16 18.05 1.19
C GLN A 10 -0.04 19.40 1.94
N GLY A 11 -1.16 19.99 2.36
CA GLY A 11 -1.17 21.24 3.14
C GLY A 11 -0.81 21.07 4.61
N VAL A 12 -0.87 19.84 5.15
CA VAL A 12 -0.51 19.52 6.55
C VAL A 12 0.77 18.70 6.66
N THR A 13 1.32 18.21 5.54
CA THR A 13 2.62 17.54 5.50
C THR A 13 3.77 18.50 5.79
N ILE A 14 4.63 18.14 6.72
CA ILE A 14 5.85 18.88 7.07
C ILE A 14 7.04 18.19 6.43
N PHE A 15 7.91 18.95 5.76
CA PHE A 15 9.07 18.44 5.05
C PHE A 15 10.38 18.92 5.65
N ASP A 16 11.43 18.09 5.58
CA ASP A 16 12.80 18.51 5.83
C ASP A 16 13.44 19.21 4.61
N SER A 17 14.67 19.70 4.77
CA SER A 17 15.41 20.38 3.70
C SER A 17 15.73 19.48 2.49
N LYS A 18 15.58 18.17 2.62
CA LYS A 18 15.76 17.18 1.55
C LYS A 18 14.41 16.70 0.97
N ASN A 19 13.33 17.42 1.27
CA ASN A 19 11.98 17.12 0.82
C ASN A 19 11.48 15.74 1.29
N LYS A 20 11.86 15.34 2.51
CA LYS A 20 11.34 14.14 3.19
C LYS A 20 10.26 14.50 4.19
N CYS A 21 9.16 13.75 4.19
CA CYS A 21 8.04 13.94 5.11
C CYS A 21 8.44 13.59 6.56
N LEU A 22 8.17 14.51 7.49
CA LEU A 22 8.58 14.44 8.90
C LEU A 22 7.46 13.99 9.85
N ASN A 23 6.20 14.12 9.44
CA ASN A 23 5.03 13.93 10.29
C ASN A 23 4.00 12.94 9.72
N ALA A 24 4.45 12.01 8.86
CA ALA A 24 3.57 11.01 8.24
C ALA A 24 2.77 10.22 9.29
N PHE A 25 3.41 9.81 10.39
CA PHE A 25 2.77 9.09 11.47
C PHE A 25 1.67 9.91 12.13
N GLU A 26 1.94 11.18 12.45
CA GLU A 26 0.98 12.08 13.10
C GLU A 26 -0.27 12.27 12.26
N ILE A 27 -0.11 12.39 10.95
CA ILE A 27 -1.22 12.48 10.01
C ILE A 27 -2.01 11.16 10.00
N ILE A 28 -1.33 10.01 9.86
CA ILE A 28 -1.98 8.68 9.79
C ILE A 28 -2.80 8.39 11.05
N VAL A 29 -2.27 8.70 12.23
CA VAL A 29 -2.94 8.38 13.50
C VAL A 29 -4.06 9.35 13.86
N SER A 30 -4.20 10.48 13.16
CA SER A 30 -5.28 11.43 13.44
C SER A 30 -6.67 10.80 13.24
N PRO A 31 -7.65 11.07 14.13
CA PRO A 31 -9.02 10.58 13.96
C PRO A 31 -9.61 10.98 12.60
N GLU A 32 -9.27 12.17 12.10
CA GLU A 32 -9.72 12.67 10.81
C GLU A 32 -9.19 11.84 9.63
N CYS A 33 -7.92 11.42 9.68
CA CYS A 33 -7.34 10.55 8.65
C CYS A 33 -7.97 9.16 8.71
N LEU A 34 -8.13 8.58 9.90
CA LEU A 34 -8.79 7.28 10.08
C LEU A 34 -10.24 7.30 9.59
N ARG A 35 -10.99 8.37 9.90
CA ARG A 35 -12.37 8.56 9.42
C ARG A 35 -12.44 8.68 7.90
N THR A 36 -11.51 9.42 7.31
CA THR A 36 -11.40 9.56 5.84
C THR A 36 -11.09 8.20 5.20
N ALA A 37 -10.14 7.46 5.75
CA ALA A 37 -9.80 6.12 5.31
C ALA A 37 -10.99 5.15 5.41
N TYR A 38 -11.77 5.21 6.49
CA TYR A 38 -12.99 4.44 6.64
C TYR A 38 -14.04 4.80 5.57
N GLN A 39 -14.27 6.08 5.30
CA GLN A 39 -15.22 6.53 4.28
C GLN A 39 -14.82 6.02 2.88
N ASP A 40 -13.53 6.06 2.56
CA ASP A 40 -12.98 5.54 1.31
C ASP A 40 -13.13 4.02 1.14
N LEU A 41 -13.22 3.27 2.26
CA LEU A 41 -13.39 1.82 2.25
C LEU A 41 -14.84 1.39 2.32
N LYS A 42 -15.70 2.08 3.08
CA LYS A 42 -17.07 1.65 3.38
C LYS A 42 -17.88 1.35 2.11
N SER A 43 -17.65 2.10 1.03
CA SER A 43 -18.35 1.94 -0.24
C SER A 43 -17.72 0.92 -1.20
N LYS A 44 -16.59 0.30 -0.85
CA LYS A 44 -15.89 -0.64 -1.73
C LYS A 44 -16.37 -2.09 -1.54
N PRO A 45 -16.61 -2.84 -2.63
CA PRO A 45 -17.01 -4.25 -2.55
C PRO A 45 -15.90 -5.08 -1.89
N GLY A 46 -16.29 -6.07 -1.06
CA GLY A 46 -15.37 -6.96 -0.36
C GLY A 46 -14.83 -6.43 0.98
N MET A 47 -15.21 -5.22 1.40
CA MET A 47 -14.75 -4.66 2.69
C MET A 47 -15.44 -5.27 3.92
N MET A 48 -16.59 -5.91 3.76
CA MET A 48 -17.26 -6.68 4.81
C MET A 48 -16.76 -8.12 4.92
N VAL A 49 -15.83 -8.56 4.06
CA VAL A 49 -15.28 -9.91 4.13
C VAL A 49 -14.41 -10.03 5.37
N GLU A 50 -14.81 -10.93 6.27
CA GLU A 50 -14.12 -11.21 7.53
C GLU A 50 -12.64 -11.56 7.30
N GLY A 51 -11.79 -11.07 8.19
CA GLY A 51 -10.36 -11.40 8.23
C GLY A 51 -10.13 -12.69 9.00
N THR A 52 -9.15 -12.67 9.90
CA THR A 52 -9.00 -13.70 10.94
C THR A 52 -9.99 -13.53 12.09
N ASP A 53 -10.50 -12.31 12.26
CA ASP A 53 -11.51 -12.00 13.26
C ASP A 53 -12.88 -11.99 12.61
N ASN A 54 -13.88 -12.52 13.31
CA ASN A 54 -15.30 -12.46 12.92
C ASN A 54 -15.88 -11.05 13.16
N ILE A 55 -15.11 -9.99 12.85
CA ILE A 55 -15.46 -8.59 13.06
C ILE A 55 -15.63 -7.95 11.67
N THR A 56 -16.75 -7.26 11.46
CA THR A 56 -17.05 -6.49 10.25
C THR A 56 -16.77 -5.00 10.46
N LEU A 57 -17.10 -4.17 9.45
CA LEU A 57 -17.06 -2.70 9.58
C LEU A 57 -18.27 -2.11 10.33
N ASP A 58 -19.16 -2.97 10.82
CA ASP A 58 -20.35 -2.56 11.57
C ASP A 58 -19.94 -2.10 12.98
N GLY A 59 -20.61 -1.05 13.48
CA GLY A 59 -20.33 -0.50 14.82
C GLY A 59 -19.13 0.42 14.92
N ILE A 60 -18.48 0.80 13.81
CA ILE A 60 -17.48 1.88 13.81
C ILE A 60 -18.20 3.23 13.97
N ASN A 61 -17.87 3.92 15.06
CA ASN A 61 -18.38 5.24 15.44
C ASN A 61 -17.20 6.20 15.71
N GLU A 62 -17.48 7.44 16.13
CA GLU A 62 -16.43 8.43 16.43
C GLU A 62 -15.54 8.00 17.60
N GLU A 63 -16.11 7.38 18.64
CA GLU A 63 -15.37 6.83 19.78
C GLU A 63 -14.31 5.81 19.34
N TRP A 64 -14.64 4.94 18.38
CA TRP A 64 -13.66 3.99 17.83
C TRP A 64 -12.47 4.69 17.16
N PHE A 65 -12.70 5.79 16.44
CA PHE A 65 -11.61 6.55 15.81
C PHE A 65 -10.72 7.19 16.86
N ASP A 66 -11.29 7.78 17.92
CA ASP A 66 -10.55 8.41 19.01
C ASP A 66 -9.75 7.39 19.82
N GLU A 67 -10.34 6.25 20.18
CA GLU A 67 -9.67 5.16 20.89
C GLU A 67 -8.52 4.56 20.06
N THR A 68 -8.78 4.28 18.78
CA THR A 68 -7.77 3.72 17.87
C THR A 68 -6.64 4.73 17.63
N SER A 69 -6.98 6.01 17.47
CA SER A 69 -6.01 7.10 17.36
C SER A 69 -5.13 7.17 18.61
N PHE A 70 -5.72 7.09 19.79
CA PHE A 70 -5.01 7.08 21.06
C PHE A 70 -4.07 5.88 21.17
N GLU A 71 -4.55 4.66 20.88
CA GLU A 71 -3.74 3.44 20.90
C GLU A 71 -2.57 3.50 19.92
N LEU A 72 -2.81 3.98 18.69
CA LEU A 72 -1.79 4.18 17.68
C LEU A 72 -0.76 5.22 18.13
N SER A 73 -1.19 6.36 18.68
CA SER A 73 -0.31 7.44 19.13
C SER A 73 0.66 7.00 20.23
N ARG A 74 0.27 6.01 21.04
CA ARG A 74 1.11 5.37 22.07
C ARG A 74 1.97 4.23 21.54
N GLU A 75 1.91 3.98 20.23
CA GLU A 75 2.61 2.89 19.56
C GLU A 75 2.23 1.51 20.15
N GLN A 76 1.02 1.37 20.71
CA GLN A 76 0.55 0.13 21.33
C GLN A 76 -0.18 -0.79 20.35
N TYR A 77 -0.76 -0.21 19.30
CA TYR A 77 -1.52 -0.95 18.30
C TYR A 77 -0.67 -2.05 17.65
N GLN A 78 -1.27 -3.24 17.49
CA GLN A 78 -0.68 -4.37 16.78
C GLN A 78 -1.66 -4.85 15.71
N PHE A 79 -1.17 -4.89 14.48
CA PHE A 79 -1.92 -5.48 13.38
C PHE A 79 -2.09 -6.99 13.61
N LYS A 80 -3.16 -7.53 13.05
CA LYS A 80 -3.51 -8.94 13.19
C LYS A 80 -2.99 -9.75 12.00
N PRO A 81 -2.68 -11.05 12.21
CA PRO A 81 -2.26 -11.92 11.12
C PRO A 81 -3.27 -11.93 9.98
N VAL A 82 -2.77 -11.94 8.75
CA VAL A 82 -3.63 -11.91 7.56
C VAL A 82 -4.24 -13.29 7.31
N ARG A 83 -5.53 -13.39 6.97
CA ARG A 83 -6.14 -14.66 6.56
C ARG A 83 -5.72 -15.00 5.14
N ARG A 84 -5.03 -16.12 4.94
CA ARG A 84 -4.62 -16.58 3.60
C ARG A 84 -5.66 -17.53 3.01
N VAL A 85 -6.16 -17.19 1.84
CA VAL A 85 -7.10 -17.99 1.03
C VAL A 85 -6.53 -18.19 -0.37
N TYR A 86 -6.91 -19.27 -1.05
CA TYR A 86 -6.43 -19.58 -2.39
C TYR A 86 -7.53 -19.42 -3.42
N ILE A 87 -7.24 -18.67 -4.49
CA ILE A 87 -8.16 -18.44 -5.61
C ILE A 87 -7.58 -19.10 -6.87
N PRO A 88 -8.38 -19.84 -7.66
CA PRO A 88 -7.91 -20.42 -8.91
C PRO A 88 -7.52 -19.35 -9.94
N LYS A 89 -6.38 -19.53 -10.59
CA LYS A 89 -6.00 -18.79 -11.80
C LYS A 89 -6.59 -19.49 -13.03
N ALA A 90 -6.71 -18.74 -14.12
CA ALA A 90 -7.11 -19.28 -15.43
C ALA A 90 -6.22 -20.44 -15.93
N ASN A 91 -4.97 -20.49 -15.48
CA ASN A 91 -4.01 -21.56 -15.84
C ASN A 91 -4.00 -22.75 -14.86
N GLY A 92 -5.02 -22.88 -14.00
CA GLY A 92 -5.15 -23.99 -13.04
C GLY A 92 -4.26 -23.89 -11.79
N LYS A 93 -3.32 -22.95 -11.73
CA LYS A 93 -2.53 -22.70 -10.51
C LYS A 93 -3.34 -21.91 -9.49
N MET A 94 -3.05 -22.06 -8.20
CA MET A 94 -3.68 -21.26 -7.15
C MET A 94 -2.92 -19.94 -6.91
N ARG A 95 -3.65 -18.86 -6.65
CA ARG A 95 -3.11 -17.57 -6.20
C ARG A 95 -3.43 -17.40 -4.71
N PRO A 96 -2.43 -17.18 -3.84
CA PRO A 96 -2.71 -16.82 -2.46
C PRO A 96 -3.26 -15.39 -2.41
N LEU A 97 -4.30 -15.18 -1.63
CA LEU A 97 -4.87 -13.88 -1.29
C LEU A 97 -4.87 -13.74 0.24
N GLY A 98 -4.27 -12.67 0.71
CA GLY A 98 -4.29 -12.24 2.09
C GLY A 98 -5.46 -11.29 2.35
N ILE A 99 -6.32 -11.67 3.28
CA ILE A 99 -7.48 -10.91 3.74
C ILE A 99 -7.19 -10.41 5.16
N SER A 100 -6.86 -9.12 5.30
CA SER A 100 -6.65 -8.49 6.61
C SER A 100 -7.97 -8.25 7.34
N SER A 101 -7.90 -8.09 8.67
CA SER A 101 -9.04 -7.66 9.48
C SER A 101 -9.63 -6.34 8.96
N PRO A 102 -10.96 -6.15 8.95
CA PRO A 102 -11.56 -4.90 8.44
C PRO A 102 -11.10 -3.64 9.17
N ARG A 103 -10.79 -3.72 10.46
CA ARG A 103 -10.24 -2.58 11.23
C ARG A 103 -8.82 -2.25 10.80
N ASP A 104 -7.95 -3.25 10.68
CA ASP A 104 -6.58 -3.10 10.16
C ASP A 104 -6.57 -2.49 8.76
N ARG A 105 -7.58 -2.81 7.94
CA ARG A 105 -7.74 -2.24 6.60
C ARG A 105 -7.92 -0.72 6.63
N ILE A 106 -8.61 -0.18 7.63
CA ILE A 106 -8.77 1.27 7.78
C ILE A 106 -7.42 1.93 8.01
N ILE A 107 -6.61 1.35 8.90
CA ILE A 107 -5.26 1.86 9.20
C ILE A 107 -4.34 1.70 7.98
N GLN A 108 -4.40 0.56 7.28
CA GLN A 108 -3.68 0.39 6.01
C GLN A 108 -4.11 1.40 4.94
N GLN A 109 -5.40 1.75 4.88
CA GLN A 109 -5.90 2.78 3.97
C GLN A 109 -5.45 4.17 4.39
N ALA A 110 -5.41 4.49 5.69
CA ALA A 110 -4.84 5.75 6.19
C ALA A 110 -3.37 5.88 5.83
N MET A 111 -2.58 4.82 6.08
CA MET A 111 -1.18 4.74 5.63
C MET A 111 -1.07 4.94 4.12
N LYS A 112 -1.93 4.26 3.33
CA LYS A 112 -1.95 4.39 1.88
C LYS A 112 -2.23 5.83 1.43
N LEU A 113 -3.21 6.51 2.01
CA LEU A 113 -3.57 7.89 1.63
C LEU A 113 -2.40 8.85 1.83
N VAL A 114 -1.71 8.75 2.97
CA VAL A 114 -0.53 9.58 3.28
C VAL A 114 0.65 9.19 2.40
N MET A 115 0.86 7.90 2.13
CA MET A 115 1.94 7.49 1.24
C MET A 115 1.70 7.89 -0.22
N GLU A 116 0.46 7.81 -0.70
CA GLU A 116 0.09 8.23 -2.05
C GLU A 116 0.26 9.75 -2.23
N SER A 117 -0.02 10.58 -1.23
CA SER A 117 0.17 12.04 -1.35
C SER A 117 1.63 12.40 -1.61
N GLU A 118 2.56 11.61 -1.09
CA GLU A 118 4.00 11.84 -1.17
C GLU A 118 4.69 11.14 -2.36
N LEU A 119 4.23 9.94 -2.71
CA LEU A 119 4.87 9.08 -3.70
C LEU A 119 4.28 9.24 -5.11
N GLU A 120 2.97 9.48 -5.22
CA GLU A 120 2.29 9.53 -6.53
C GLU A 120 2.87 10.61 -7.48
N PRO A 121 3.24 11.82 -7.01
CA PRO A 121 3.88 12.83 -7.88
C PRO A 121 5.29 12.45 -8.36
N ARG A 122 5.92 11.44 -7.76
CA ARG A 122 7.30 11.03 -8.06
C ARG A 122 7.35 9.85 -9.01
N PHE A 123 6.31 9.02 -9.03
CA PHE A 123 6.25 7.85 -9.89
C PHE A 123 6.25 8.22 -11.38
N SER A 124 7.10 7.52 -12.15
CA SER A 124 7.21 7.64 -13.61
C SER A 124 5.86 7.67 -14.30
N GLU A 125 5.71 8.59 -15.27
CA GLU A 125 4.49 8.73 -16.08
C GLU A 125 4.17 7.48 -16.92
N LEU A 126 5.15 6.61 -17.17
CA LEU A 126 4.99 5.35 -17.89
C LEU A 126 4.52 4.20 -16.99
N SER A 127 4.46 4.42 -15.67
CA SER A 127 3.88 3.47 -14.73
C SER A 127 2.37 3.68 -14.60
N HIS A 128 1.57 2.66 -14.92
CA HIS A 128 0.10 2.78 -14.93
C HIS A 128 -0.62 1.91 -13.90
N GLY A 129 -0.01 0.82 -13.44
CA GLY A 129 -0.67 -0.16 -12.57
C GLY A 129 -0.93 0.39 -11.17
N PHE A 130 -2.12 0.12 -10.62
CA PHE A 130 -2.48 0.40 -9.22
C PHE A 130 -2.29 1.85 -8.75
N ARG A 131 -2.35 2.83 -9.67
CA ARG A 131 -2.20 4.25 -9.36
C ARG A 131 -3.53 5.00 -9.49
N PRO A 132 -3.78 6.03 -8.67
CA PRO A 132 -4.95 6.88 -8.82
C PRO A 132 -5.07 7.44 -10.25
N LYS A 133 -6.26 7.31 -10.86
CA LYS A 133 -6.56 7.81 -12.22
C LYS A 133 -5.75 7.17 -13.36
N ARG A 134 -5.01 6.09 -13.11
CA ARG A 134 -4.26 5.32 -14.12
C ARG A 134 -4.71 3.86 -14.16
N GLY A 135 -4.52 3.21 -15.30
CA GLY A 135 -4.82 1.80 -15.47
C GLY A 135 -4.56 1.28 -16.89
N CYS A 136 -5.15 0.14 -17.25
CA CYS A 136 -4.91 -0.49 -18.55
C CYS A 136 -5.23 0.44 -19.73
N HIS A 137 -6.31 1.22 -19.63
CA HIS A 137 -6.69 2.16 -20.70
C HIS A 137 -5.69 3.31 -20.87
N THR A 138 -5.07 3.80 -19.80
CA THR A 138 -4.04 4.83 -19.94
C THR A 138 -2.77 4.26 -20.57
N ALA A 139 -2.38 3.03 -20.22
CA ALA A 139 -1.25 2.34 -20.85
C ALA A 139 -1.48 2.11 -22.36
N LEU A 140 -2.69 1.68 -22.74
CA LEU A 140 -3.04 1.49 -24.15
C LEU A 140 -3.05 2.82 -24.92
N LYS A 141 -3.47 3.92 -24.30
CA LYS A 141 -3.41 5.26 -24.91
C LYS A 141 -1.97 5.71 -25.14
N GLU A 142 -1.09 5.44 -24.20
CA GLU A 142 0.35 5.74 -24.29
C GLU A 142 0.99 4.98 -25.47
N ILE A 143 0.81 3.66 -25.51
CA ILE A 143 1.38 2.80 -26.56
C ILE A 143 0.88 3.21 -27.96
N ARG A 144 -0.36 3.67 -28.09
CA ARG A 144 -0.92 4.16 -29.37
C ARG A 144 -0.22 5.39 -29.93
N GLN A 145 0.50 6.15 -29.11
CA GLN A 145 1.23 7.34 -29.56
C GLN A 145 2.62 6.98 -30.10
N TRP A 146 3.14 5.79 -29.80
CA TRP A 146 4.46 5.37 -30.25
C TRP A 146 4.50 5.19 -31.78
N LYS A 147 5.58 5.65 -32.39
CA LYS A 147 5.79 5.59 -33.85
C LYS A 147 7.06 4.80 -34.16
N GLY A 148 7.05 4.02 -35.23
CA GLY A 148 8.25 3.28 -35.70
C GLY A 148 8.66 2.13 -34.79
N VAL A 149 7.77 1.62 -33.94
CA VAL A 149 8.05 0.46 -33.07
C VAL A 149 7.90 -0.83 -33.88
N SER A 150 8.99 -1.60 -34.01
CA SER A 150 9.01 -2.87 -34.76
C SER A 150 9.05 -4.12 -33.88
N TRP A 151 9.39 -3.97 -32.61
CA TRP A 151 9.51 -5.08 -31.65
C TRP A 151 9.09 -4.64 -30.25
N PHE A 152 8.69 -5.60 -29.43
CA PHE A 152 8.39 -5.42 -28.01
C PHE A 152 9.19 -6.44 -27.20
N ILE A 153 9.63 -6.04 -26.00
CA ILE A 153 10.19 -6.95 -25.01
C ILE A 153 9.15 -7.12 -23.90
N GLU A 154 8.70 -8.35 -23.71
CA GLU A 154 7.82 -8.72 -22.61
C GLU A 154 8.66 -9.25 -21.45
N GLY A 155 8.35 -8.81 -20.23
CA GLY A 155 8.96 -9.29 -19.00
C GLY A 155 7.92 -9.41 -17.89
N ASP A 156 8.03 -10.47 -17.10
CA ASP A 156 7.23 -10.69 -15.89
C ASP A 156 8.14 -11.08 -14.72
N ILE A 157 7.83 -10.60 -13.52
CA ILE A 157 8.60 -10.92 -12.31
C ILE A 157 7.91 -12.07 -11.58
N LYS A 158 8.54 -13.24 -11.63
CA LYS A 158 8.03 -14.45 -10.99
C LYS A 158 7.91 -14.25 -9.47
N GLY A 159 6.68 -14.39 -8.96
CA GLY A 159 6.41 -14.34 -7.51
C GLY A 159 6.72 -12.98 -6.88
N PHE A 160 6.57 -11.88 -7.63
CA PHE A 160 6.96 -10.55 -7.20
C PHE A 160 6.52 -10.22 -5.76
N PHE A 161 5.23 -10.30 -5.46
CA PHE A 161 4.67 -9.97 -4.14
C PHE A 161 5.24 -10.83 -3.00
N ASP A 162 5.56 -12.10 -3.26
CA ASP A 162 6.06 -13.03 -2.23
C ASP A 162 7.56 -12.80 -1.92
N ASN A 163 8.31 -12.18 -2.83
CA ASN A 163 9.77 -12.08 -2.78
C ASN A 163 10.30 -10.67 -2.48
N ILE A 164 9.44 -9.71 -2.12
CA ILE A 164 9.90 -8.35 -1.76
C ILE A 164 10.59 -8.37 -0.39
N ASP A 165 11.86 -7.99 -0.34
CA ASP A 165 12.62 -7.84 0.91
C ASP A 165 12.15 -6.62 1.72
N HIS A 166 11.85 -6.83 3.00
CA HIS A 166 11.30 -5.80 3.88
C HIS A 166 12.31 -4.68 4.18
N ASN A 167 13.61 -5.02 4.30
CA ASN A 167 14.66 -4.04 4.58
C ASN A 167 14.91 -3.14 3.37
N THR A 168 14.87 -3.70 2.17
CA THR A 168 14.96 -2.96 0.91
C THR A 168 13.81 -1.97 0.80
N LEU A 169 12.58 -2.40 1.09
CA LEU A 169 11.41 -1.51 1.14
C LEU A 169 11.56 -0.41 2.19
N GLU A 170 12.05 -0.72 3.40
CA GLU A 170 12.35 0.29 4.42
C GLU A 170 13.36 1.32 3.87
N GLY A 171 14.44 0.86 3.24
CA GLY A 171 15.45 1.72 2.63
C GLY A 171 14.85 2.68 1.59
N LEU A 172 13.86 2.21 0.80
CA LEU A 172 13.12 3.05 -0.15
C LEU A 172 12.18 4.03 0.55
N LEU A 173 11.45 3.60 1.58
CA LEU A 173 10.60 4.49 2.38
C LEU A 173 11.42 5.59 3.04
N ASN A 174 12.58 5.27 3.59
CA ASN A 174 13.50 6.23 4.20
C ASN A 174 14.05 7.29 3.23
N LYS A 175 13.92 7.10 1.91
CA LYS A 175 14.23 8.15 0.92
C LYS A 175 13.18 9.27 0.91
N HIS A 176 11.93 8.96 1.30
CA HIS A 176 10.79 9.89 1.21
C HIS A 176 10.21 10.27 2.58
N PHE A 177 10.34 9.41 3.58
CA PHE A 177 9.83 9.61 4.93
C PHE A 177 11.00 9.65 5.91
N LYS A 178 11.02 10.65 6.78
CA LYS A 178 11.96 10.80 7.88
C LYS A 178 11.17 10.89 9.19
N ASP A 179 10.33 9.88 9.39
CA ASP A 179 9.49 9.70 10.57
C ASP A 179 9.69 8.27 11.07
N ALA A 180 10.42 8.12 12.17
CA ALA A 180 10.77 6.81 12.71
C ALA A 180 9.53 6.02 13.19
N ARG A 181 8.49 6.71 13.67
CA ARG A 181 7.24 6.08 14.13
C ARG A 181 6.46 5.53 12.95
N PHE A 182 6.47 6.24 11.82
CA PHE A 182 5.89 5.73 10.57
C PHE A 182 6.61 4.46 10.10
N ILE A 183 7.94 4.46 10.10
CA ILE A 183 8.72 3.27 9.73
C ILE A 183 8.46 2.11 10.70
N HIS A 184 8.32 2.39 11.99
CA HIS A 184 7.94 1.39 12.99
C HIS A 184 6.54 0.80 12.73
N LEU A 185 5.56 1.63 12.37
CA LEU A 185 4.22 1.18 11.99
C LEU A 185 4.23 0.31 10.72
N TYR A 186 5.05 0.67 9.72
CA TYR A 186 5.31 -0.16 8.55
C TYR A 186 5.86 -1.53 8.94
N TRP A 187 6.84 -1.59 9.84
CA TRP A 187 7.42 -2.84 10.31
C TRP A 187 6.39 -3.74 11.01
N LYS A 188 5.55 -3.15 11.89
CA LYS A 188 4.43 -3.87 12.51
C LYS A 188 3.49 -4.47 11.46
N LEU A 189 3.21 -3.72 10.39
CA LEU A 189 2.33 -4.18 9.31
C LEU A 189 2.94 -5.37 8.56
N VAL A 190 4.19 -5.26 8.07
CA VAL A 190 4.78 -6.31 7.22
C VAL A 190 5.18 -7.57 8.01
N LYS A 191 5.43 -7.46 9.32
CA LYS A 191 5.79 -8.59 10.19
C LYS A 191 4.60 -9.34 10.81
N THR A 192 3.37 -8.94 10.52
CA THR A 192 2.17 -9.63 11.05
C THR A 192 2.06 -11.10 10.72
N GLY A 193 2.65 -11.54 9.61
CA GLY A 193 2.48 -12.91 9.12
C GLY A 193 1.06 -13.18 8.63
N TYR A 194 0.77 -14.46 8.40
CA TYR A 194 -0.53 -14.90 7.93
C TYR A 194 -0.95 -16.22 8.58
N VAL A 195 -2.26 -16.46 8.61
CA VAL A 195 -2.85 -17.73 9.04
C VAL A 195 -3.41 -18.43 7.81
N GLU A 196 -2.98 -19.67 7.59
CA GLU A 196 -3.55 -20.51 6.53
C GLU A 196 -4.97 -20.93 6.89
N TRP A 197 -5.94 -20.54 6.08
CA TRP A 197 -7.35 -20.70 6.45
C TRP A 197 -7.78 -22.18 6.63
N ASN A 198 -7.21 -23.06 5.81
CA ASN A 198 -7.50 -24.50 5.81
C ASN A 198 -6.90 -25.24 7.00
N THR A 199 -5.70 -24.87 7.43
CA THR A 199 -4.94 -25.57 8.48
C THR A 199 -4.94 -24.83 9.81
N LYS A 200 -5.41 -23.57 9.82
CA LYS A 200 -5.35 -22.63 10.95
C LYS A 200 -3.93 -22.43 11.50
N LYS A 201 -2.90 -22.76 10.71
CA LYS A 201 -1.50 -22.61 11.09
C LYS A 201 -1.04 -21.18 10.85
N PHE A 202 -0.46 -20.57 11.87
CA PHE A 202 0.25 -19.30 11.75
C PHE A 202 1.60 -19.49 11.06
N VAL A 203 1.92 -18.58 10.14
CA VAL A 203 3.20 -18.53 9.43
C VAL A 203 3.74 -17.10 9.51
N PRO A 204 4.97 -16.90 10.04
CA PRO A 204 5.59 -15.58 10.05
C PRO A 204 5.89 -15.10 8.62
N SER A 205 5.89 -13.78 8.42
CA SER A 205 6.28 -13.17 7.14
C SER A 205 7.68 -12.60 7.25
N ASP A 206 8.65 -13.32 6.69
CA ASP A 206 10.03 -12.86 6.60
C ASP A 206 10.32 -12.08 5.33
N MET A 207 9.53 -12.33 4.28
CA MET A 207 9.57 -11.63 3.00
C MET A 207 8.16 -11.46 2.43
N GLY A 208 8.07 -10.56 1.46
CA GLY A 208 6.89 -10.30 0.66
C GLY A 208 5.90 -9.35 1.31
N VAL A 209 4.92 -8.91 0.52
CA VAL A 209 3.77 -8.16 0.99
C VAL A 209 2.51 -8.95 0.62
N PRO A 210 1.54 -9.10 1.55
CA PRO A 210 0.39 -9.96 1.32
C PRO A 210 -0.41 -9.48 0.11
N GLN A 211 -0.60 -10.36 -0.87
CA GLN A 211 -1.40 -10.09 -2.05
C GLN A 211 -2.85 -9.89 -1.64
N GLY A 212 -3.43 -8.72 -1.85
CA GLY A 212 -4.78 -8.37 -1.35
C GLY A 212 -4.79 -7.42 -0.15
N GLY A 213 -3.63 -7.12 0.42
CA GLY A 213 -3.48 -5.98 1.34
C GLY A 213 -3.74 -4.66 0.62
N ILE A 214 -4.29 -3.69 1.34
CA ILE A 214 -4.69 -2.40 0.75
C ILE A 214 -3.47 -1.59 0.30
N ILE A 215 -2.41 -1.62 1.10
CA ILE A 215 -1.17 -0.88 0.84
C ILE A 215 -0.21 -1.64 -0.07
N SER A 216 -0.37 -2.97 -0.20
CA SER A 216 0.55 -3.84 -0.93
C SER A 216 0.83 -3.37 -2.37
N PRO A 217 -0.16 -2.95 -3.18
CA PRO A 217 0.11 -2.44 -4.52
C PRO A 217 0.96 -1.17 -4.55
N LEU A 218 0.84 -0.29 -3.55
CA LEU A 218 1.64 0.93 -3.46
C LEU A 218 3.09 0.60 -3.10
N LEU A 219 3.31 -0.29 -2.13
CA LEU A 219 4.65 -0.79 -1.79
C LEU A 219 5.33 -1.46 -2.99
N SER A 220 4.56 -2.26 -3.72
CA SER A 220 4.99 -2.85 -5.00
C SER A 220 5.41 -1.80 -6.03
N ASN A 221 4.62 -0.75 -6.21
CA ASN A 221 4.96 0.34 -7.12
C ASN A 221 6.20 1.10 -6.68
N LEU A 222 6.45 1.26 -5.38
CA LEU A 222 7.66 1.88 -4.87
C LEU A 222 8.93 1.10 -5.26
N VAL A 223 8.89 -0.24 -5.18
CA VAL A 223 10.00 -1.08 -5.64
C VAL A 223 10.18 -0.97 -7.16
N LEU A 224 9.09 -1.10 -7.92
CA LEU A 224 9.14 -1.02 -9.38
C LEU A 224 9.52 0.37 -9.90
N HIS A 225 9.28 1.41 -9.12
CA HIS A 225 9.74 2.75 -9.47
C HIS A 225 11.26 2.83 -9.58
N CYS A 226 12.00 2.14 -8.71
CA CYS A 226 13.46 2.08 -8.82
C CYS A 226 13.91 1.40 -10.12
N LEU A 227 13.17 0.38 -10.57
CA LEU A 227 13.41 -0.25 -11.87
C LEU A 227 13.12 0.72 -13.02
N ASN A 228 12.01 1.48 -12.94
CA ASN A 228 11.67 2.49 -13.93
C ASN A 228 12.76 3.57 -14.02
N GLU A 229 13.20 4.12 -12.89
CA GLU A 229 14.29 5.10 -12.85
C GLU A 229 15.58 4.53 -13.45
N PHE A 230 15.91 3.26 -13.16
CA PHE A 230 17.07 2.61 -13.75
C PHE A 230 16.97 2.49 -15.27
N ILE A 231 15.82 2.05 -15.79
CA ILE A 231 15.58 1.90 -17.23
C ILE A 231 15.62 3.26 -17.93
N GLU A 232 14.92 4.26 -17.39
CA GLU A 232 14.87 5.63 -17.95
C GLU A 232 16.27 6.24 -18.01
N ASN A 233 17.06 6.09 -16.95
CA ASN A 233 18.46 6.54 -16.93
C ASN A 233 19.35 5.78 -17.92
N LYS A 234 19.10 4.50 -18.19
CA LYS A 234 19.86 3.75 -19.20
C LYS A 234 19.49 4.17 -20.61
N ILE A 235 18.21 4.43 -20.88
CA ILE A 235 17.73 4.89 -22.19
C ILE A 235 18.26 6.31 -22.47
N SER A 236 18.29 7.19 -21.48
CA SER A 236 18.79 8.57 -21.66
C SER A 236 20.29 8.66 -21.97
N ILE A 237 21.08 7.65 -21.63
CA ILE A 237 22.51 7.59 -21.98
C ILE A 237 22.72 7.14 -23.43
N ILE A 238 21.77 6.39 -23.98
CA ILE A 238 21.87 5.81 -25.33
C ILE A 238 21.40 6.81 -26.40
N ASN A 239 20.53 7.75 -26.03
CA ASN A 239 20.02 8.82 -26.88
C ASN A 239 20.86 10.10 -26.75
#